data_AF-A0A6P6X0K9-F1
#
_entry.id   AF-A0A6P6X0K9-F1
#
_cell.length_a   1.000
_cell.length_b   1.000
_cell.length_c   1.000
_cell.angle_alpha   90.00
_cell.angle_beta   90.00
_cell.angle_gamma   90.00
#
_symmetry.space_group_name_H-M   'P 1'
#
loop_
_entity.id
_entity.type
_entity.pdbx_description
1 polymer ?
#
loop_
_entity_poly.entity_id
_entity_poly.type
_entity_poly.pdbx_seq_one_letter_code
_entity_poly.pdbx_strand_id
1 'polypeptide(L)'
;MGTNEFEGKIPSTIGQLRELTELNLNLNGFNGTIPSSLWRLSELKSLDLSYNPLSGELRDIHFAKLTQLKELRLSSTLLALNPDINKTLDILRIVDLSDNHFNGSIPDSLCSLQMLVLLDLSNNELSGRIPSCIVDDSEELSLFIKGGMLNYTSSNVPYVRFMGLSGNKLSGEIPVELMSLVGLLGLDLSRNHLSGRIPENIGNLNQLESLDLSKNDLSGPIPQNKSCPDESDGKSNAGESSDHEDGKESYFYWFYAGLGPGFGVGLLGFFSVLCFKKSWRYAYFGFLENLFNKVWVDIALLIE
;
A
#
# COMPACT_ATOMS: atom_id res chain seq x y z
N MET A 1 -24.63 -1.74 1.63
CA MET A 1 -25.29 -1.57 0.31
C MET A 1 -24.26 -1.52 -0.82
N GLY A 2 -23.08 -2.13 -0.63
CA GLY A 2 -22.06 -2.22 -1.65
C GLY A 2 -22.48 -3.06 -2.86
N THR A 3 -21.78 -2.88 -3.98
CA THR A 3 -21.91 -3.71 -5.19
C THR A 3 -23.34 -3.75 -5.75
N ASN A 4 -23.88 -2.57 -6.08
CA ASN A 4 -25.22 -2.42 -6.66
C ASN A 4 -25.20 -1.43 -7.84
N GLU A 5 -26.36 -1.13 -8.40
CA GLU A 5 -26.54 -0.16 -9.50
C GLU A 5 -27.19 1.14 -9.00
N PHE A 6 -26.97 1.55 -7.73
CA PHE A 6 -27.53 2.81 -7.23
C PHE A 6 -26.87 4.01 -7.90
N GLU A 7 -27.66 4.99 -8.33
CA GLU A 7 -27.18 6.20 -8.99
C GLU A 7 -27.62 7.48 -8.26
N GLY A 8 -27.02 8.61 -8.63
CA GLY A 8 -27.37 9.94 -8.13
C GLY A 8 -26.56 10.33 -6.90
N LYS A 9 -27.02 11.34 -6.16
CA LYS A 9 -26.28 11.87 -5.01
C LYS A 9 -26.59 11.08 -3.75
N ILE A 10 -25.59 10.97 -2.86
CA ILE A 10 -25.83 10.50 -1.49
C ILE A 10 -26.77 11.51 -0.80
N PRO A 11 -27.96 11.08 -0.33
CA PRO A 11 -28.94 12.01 0.24
C PRO A 11 -28.45 12.54 1.59
N SER A 12 -28.60 13.85 1.81
CA SER A 12 -28.19 14.48 3.07
C SER A 12 -28.97 13.97 4.29
N THR A 13 -30.13 13.34 4.08
CA THR A 13 -30.92 12.67 5.12
C THR A 13 -30.19 11.53 5.80
N ILE A 14 -29.12 10.97 5.21
CA ILE A 14 -28.28 9.95 5.87
C ILE A 14 -27.75 10.42 7.23
N GLY A 15 -27.52 11.72 7.40
CA GLY A 15 -27.07 12.31 8.67
C GLY A 15 -28.13 12.35 9.77
N GLN A 16 -29.34 11.83 9.53
CA GLN A 16 -30.36 11.59 10.56
C GLN A 16 -30.18 10.24 11.26
N LEU A 17 -29.41 9.31 10.67
CA LEU A 17 -29.14 7.98 11.22
C LEU A 17 -28.06 8.05 12.32
N ARG A 18 -28.39 8.63 13.47
CA ARG A 18 -27.41 8.96 14.53
C ARG A 18 -26.72 7.76 15.18
N GLU A 19 -27.33 6.58 15.09
CA GLU A 19 -26.81 5.33 15.63
C GLU A 19 -26.03 4.51 14.58
N LEU A 20 -25.84 5.05 13.37
CA LEU A 20 -25.17 4.33 12.30
C LEU A 20 -23.69 4.12 12.62
N THR A 21 -23.29 2.86 12.76
CA THR A 21 -21.90 2.47 13.03
C THR A 21 -21.13 2.08 11.78
N GLU A 22 -21.82 1.60 10.75
CA GLU A 22 -21.20 1.11 9.52
C GLU A 22 -21.98 1.61 8.31
N LEU A 23 -21.29 2.19 7.35
CA LEU A 23 -21.86 2.65 6.09
C LEU A 23 -21.00 2.18 4.93
N ASN A 24 -21.45 1.12 4.27
CA ASN A 24 -20.85 0.63 3.03
C ASN A 24 -21.77 0.94 1.84
N LEU A 25 -21.30 1.83 0.96
CA LEU A 25 -21.93 2.23 -0.31
C LEU A 25 -21.02 1.95 -1.52
N ASN A 26 -20.03 1.09 -1.37
CA ASN A 26 -18.99 0.88 -2.39
C ASN A 26 -19.56 0.33 -3.71
N LEU A 27 -18.82 0.43 -4.80
CA LEU A 27 -19.16 -0.18 -6.11
C LEU A 27 -20.60 0.15 -6.55
N ASN A 28 -20.89 1.44 -6.68
CA ASN A 28 -22.17 1.98 -7.14
C ASN A 28 -21.93 3.14 -8.13
N GLY A 29 -22.99 3.83 -8.54
CA GLY A 29 -22.98 5.02 -9.38
C GLY A 29 -23.20 6.33 -8.62
N PHE A 30 -22.88 6.39 -7.32
CA PHE A 30 -23.09 7.62 -6.53
C PHE A 30 -22.17 8.75 -6.99
N ASN A 31 -22.74 9.93 -7.24
CA ASN A 31 -22.03 11.07 -7.81
C ASN A 31 -22.20 12.36 -6.99
N GLY A 32 -21.50 13.42 -7.40
CA GLY A 32 -21.51 14.70 -6.70
C GLY A 32 -20.67 14.66 -5.42
N THR A 33 -20.98 15.54 -4.47
CA THR A 33 -20.18 15.67 -3.24
C THR A 33 -20.74 14.82 -2.10
N ILE A 34 -19.86 14.37 -1.20
CA ILE A 34 -20.27 13.74 0.05
C ILE A 34 -21.03 14.78 0.90
N PRO A 35 -22.28 14.49 1.32
CA PRO A 35 -23.08 15.47 2.05
C PRO A 35 -22.48 15.73 3.43
N SER A 36 -22.41 17.01 3.82
CA SER A 36 -21.80 17.42 5.10
C SER A 36 -22.49 16.84 6.35
N SER A 37 -23.73 16.36 6.18
CA SER A 37 -24.47 15.67 7.23
C SER A 37 -23.89 14.30 7.59
N LEU A 38 -23.21 13.62 6.67
CA LEU A 38 -22.54 12.33 6.89
C LEU A 38 -21.38 12.47 7.88
N TRP A 39 -20.60 13.55 7.75
CA TRP A 39 -19.49 13.91 8.63
C TRP A 39 -19.90 14.14 10.10
N ARG A 40 -21.20 14.15 10.40
CA ARG A 40 -21.75 14.39 11.74
C ARG A 40 -22.21 13.09 12.44
N LEU A 41 -21.93 11.93 11.87
CA LEU A 41 -22.29 10.62 12.42
C LEU A 41 -21.21 10.15 13.41
N SER A 42 -21.29 10.60 14.67
CA SER A 42 -20.25 10.36 15.70
C SER A 42 -20.07 8.90 16.11
N GLU A 43 -21.08 8.05 15.87
CA GLU A 43 -21.03 6.61 16.15
C GLU A 43 -20.41 5.79 15.01
N LEU A 44 -20.10 6.44 13.87
CA LEU A 44 -19.60 5.76 12.68
C LEU A 44 -18.18 5.24 12.93
N LYS A 45 -18.02 3.93 12.74
CA LYS A 45 -16.78 3.15 12.90
C LYS A 45 -16.18 2.76 11.57
N SER A 46 -17.03 2.46 10.58
CA SER A 46 -16.62 2.06 9.24
C SER A 46 -17.37 2.86 8.18
N LEU A 47 -16.61 3.45 7.25
CA LEU A 47 -17.11 4.16 6.10
C LEU A 47 -16.40 3.67 4.84
N ASP A 48 -17.18 3.07 3.93
CA ASP A 48 -16.70 2.64 2.63
C ASP A 48 -17.55 3.27 1.53
N LEU A 49 -16.95 4.18 0.77
CA LEU A 49 -17.56 4.85 -0.38
C LEU A 49 -16.80 4.54 -1.69
N SER A 50 -15.91 3.55 -1.67
CA SER A 50 -15.00 3.27 -2.78
C SER A 50 -15.74 2.94 -4.08
N TYR A 51 -15.08 3.15 -5.22
CA TYR A 51 -15.64 2.87 -6.54
C TYR A 51 -16.98 3.58 -6.79
N ASN A 52 -17.00 4.88 -6.51
CA ASN A 52 -18.10 5.77 -6.86
C ASN A 52 -17.54 7.06 -7.46
N PRO A 53 -18.18 7.67 -8.48
CA PRO A 53 -17.75 8.95 -9.06
C PRO A 53 -18.05 10.16 -8.14
N LEU A 54 -17.69 10.06 -6.86
CA LEU A 54 -17.80 11.11 -5.87
C LEU A 54 -16.70 12.15 -6.07
N SER A 55 -17.09 13.40 -6.08
CA SER A 55 -16.23 14.57 -6.29
C SER A 55 -16.19 15.48 -5.07
N GLY A 56 -15.27 16.44 -5.05
CA GLY A 56 -15.19 17.44 -3.99
C GLY A 56 -13.89 17.35 -3.22
N GLU A 57 -13.75 18.19 -2.21
CA GLU A 57 -12.52 18.33 -1.44
C GLU A 57 -12.69 17.73 -0.04
N LEU A 58 -11.75 16.91 0.40
CA LEU A 58 -11.64 16.44 1.77
C LEU A 58 -10.75 17.39 2.57
N ARG A 59 -11.25 17.77 3.75
CA ARG A 59 -10.59 18.66 4.72
C ARG A 59 -10.79 18.09 6.11
N ASP A 60 -9.93 18.45 7.06
CA ASP A 60 -9.91 17.86 8.41
C ASP A 60 -11.23 18.05 9.17
N ILE A 61 -11.92 19.17 8.90
CA ILE A 61 -13.22 19.46 9.51
C ILE A 61 -14.28 18.40 9.18
N HIS A 62 -14.14 17.67 8.08
CA HIS A 62 -15.02 16.56 7.71
C HIS A 62 -14.84 15.34 8.62
N PHE A 63 -13.66 15.16 9.20
CA PHE A 63 -13.40 14.03 10.10
C PHE A 63 -13.60 14.41 11.57
N ALA A 64 -13.58 15.71 11.91
CA ALA A 64 -13.51 16.23 13.29
C ALA A 64 -14.59 15.73 14.26
N LYS A 65 -15.70 15.19 13.75
CA LYS A 65 -16.81 14.65 14.54
C LYS A 65 -16.92 13.13 14.50
N LEU A 66 -16.12 12.45 13.67
CA LEU A 66 -16.13 10.99 13.51
C LEU A 66 -15.16 10.33 14.51
N THR A 67 -15.38 10.58 15.79
CA THR A 67 -14.46 10.19 16.88
C THR A 67 -14.39 8.70 17.17
N GLN A 68 -15.16 7.87 16.45
CA GLN A 68 -15.11 6.41 16.54
C GLN A 68 -14.66 5.74 15.24
N LEU A 69 -14.35 6.52 14.20
CA LEU A 69 -14.00 5.99 12.90
C LEU A 69 -12.69 5.22 13.02
N LYS A 70 -12.71 3.96 12.60
CA LYS A 70 -11.53 3.07 12.55
C LYS A 70 -11.16 2.73 11.13
N GLU A 71 -12.12 2.79 10.22
CA GLU A 71 -11.99 2.35 8.84
C GLU A 71 -12.57 3.37 7.90
N LEU A 72 -11.72 3.85 6.99
CA LEU A 72 -12.06 4.79 5.95
C LEU A 72 -11.57 4.25 4.61
N ARG A 73 -12.50 3.92 3.72
CA ARG A 73 -12.22 3.55 2.33
C ARG A 73 -12.87 4.53 1.36
N LEU A 74 -12.03 5.19 0.57
CA LEU A 74 -12.39 6.16 -0.46
C LEU A 74 -11.61 5.90 -1.76
N SER A 75 -11.23 4.65 -2.02
CA SER A 75 -10.50 4.26 -3.23
C SER A 75 -11.34 4.42 -4.49
N SER A 76 -10.69 4.75 -5.62
CA SER A 76 -11.38 4.93 -6.91
C SER A 76 -12.52 5.95 -6.84
N THR A 77 -12.24 7.14 -6.32
CA THR A 77 -13.17 8.29 -6.34
C THR A 77 -12.56 9.47 -7.11
N LEU A 78 -13.29 10.59 -7.23
CA LEU A 78 -12.82 11.84 -7.84
C LEU A 78 -12.56 12.92 -6.77
N LEU A 79 -12.26 12.50 -5.53
CA LEU A 79 -12.00 13.40 -4.42
C LEU A 79 -10.62 14.05 -4.56
N ALA A 80 -10.53 15.31 -4.16
CA ALA A 80 -9.27 16.01 -3.95
C ALA A 80 -8.97 16.06 -2.44
N LEU A 81 -7.71 15.85 -2.06
CA LEU A 81 -7.26 15.95 -0.68
C LEU A 81 -6.52 17.28 -0.50
N ASN A 82 -6.88 18.01 0.55
CA ASN A 82 -6.09 19.15 0.99
C ASN A 82 -5.21 18.69 2.17
N PRO A 83 -3.87 18.71 2.03
CA PRO A 83 -2.97 18.09 3.00
C PRO A 83 -2.80 18.98 4.24
N ASP A 84 -3.57 18.72 5.29
CA ASP A 84 -3.29 19.23 6.65
C ASP A 84 -4.01 18.39 7.73
N ILE A 85 -3.99 17.06 7.61
CA ILE A 85 -4.75 16.08 8.43
C ILE A 85 -4.22 15.97 9.88
N ASN A 86 -4.13 17.07 10.61
CA ASN A 86 -3.20 17.15 11.73
C ASN A 86 -3.76 16.78 13.11
N LYS A 87 -5.03 16.34 13.27
CA LYS A 87 -5.60 16.07 14.63
C LYS A 87 -6.67 14.99 14.80
N THR A 88 -7.12 14.30 13.75
CA THR A 88 -8.43 13.61 13.82
C THR A 88 -8.36 12.10 13.63
N LEU A 89 -7.20 11.55 13.29
CA LEU A 89 -7.12 10.19 12.75
C LEU A 89 -6.33 9.22 13.63
N ASP A 90 -5.87 9.61 14.83
CA ASP A 90 -5.05 8.76 15.71
C ASP A 90 -5.68 7.39 16.04
N ILE A 91 -6.99 7.24 15.82
CA ILE A 91 -7.77 6.02 16.02
C ILE A 91 -8.00 5.18 14.76
N LEU A 92 -7.64 5.68 13.58
CA LEU A 92 -7.81 4.95 12.33
C LEU A 92 -6.85 3.76 12.27
N ARG A 93 -7.43 2.62 11.88
CA ARG A 93 -6.72 1.36 11.65
C ARG A 93 -6.58 1.07 10.17
N ILE A 94 -7.58 1.47 9.39
CA ILE A 94 -7.65 1.21 7.96
C ILE A 94 -7.87 2.52 7.23
N VAL A 95 -6.94 2.84 6.34
CA VAL A 95 -7.02 3.97 5.42
C VAL A 95 -6.74 3.45 4.02
N ASP A 96 -7.78 3.40 3.19
CA ASP A 96 -7.66 3.12 1.77
C ASP A 96 -8.09 4.34 0.97
N LEU A 97 -7.11 4.98 0.34
CA LEU A 97 -7.21 6.17 -0.49
C LEU A 97 -6.64 5.90 -1.90
N SER A 98 -6.51 4.61 -2.29
CA SER A 98 -5.89 4.21 -3.55
C SER A 98 -6.66 4.71 -4.77
N ASP A 99 -6.00 4.78 -5.92
CA ASP A 99 -6.64 5.03 -7.22
C ASP A 99 -7.45 6.33 -7.24
N ASN A 100 -6.85 7.41 -6.73
CA ASN A 100 -7.42 8.76 -6.75
C ASN A 100 -6.45 9.71 -7.48
N HIS A 101 -6.75 11.01 -7.45
CA HIS A 101 -5.90 12.07 -8.00
C HIS A 101 -5.23 12.91 -6.90
N PHE A 102 -4.92 12.30 -5.74
CA PHE A 102 -4.32 13.03 -4.62
C PHE A 102 -2.90 13.47 -4.98
N ASN A 103 -2.61 14.75 -4.78
CA ASN A 103 -1.33 15.37 -5.09
C ASN A 103 -0.72 16.03 -3.83
N GLY A 104 0.43 16.68 -4.00
CA GLY A 104 1.19 17.22 -2.86
C GLY A 104 2.08 16.14 -2.24
N SER A 105 2.54 16.36 -1.01
CA SER A 105 3.35 15.39 -0.27
C SER A 105 2.51 14.58 0.69
N ILE A 106 2.99 13.38 1.01
CA ILE A 106 2.49 12.58 2.13
C ILE A 106 2.71 13.43 3.40
N PRO A 107 1.66 13.80 4.15
CA PRO A 107 1.80 14.71 5.28
C PRO A 107 2.39 13.98 6.50
N ASP A 108 3.24 14.68 7.26
CA ASP A 108 3.84 14.17 8.50
C ASP A 108 2.79 13.82 9.57
N SER A 109 1.54 14.27 9.43
CA SER A 109 0.46 13.84 10.33
C SER A 109 0.06 12.39 10.20
N LEU A 110 0.38 11.71 9.10
CA LEU A 110 0.24 10.24 9.05
C LEU A 110 1.11 9.55 10.10
N CYS A 111 2.13 10.26 10.64
CA CYS A 111 2.97 9.80 11.73
C CYS A 111 2.24 9.75 13.09
N SER A 112 1.07 10.39 13.24
CA SER A 112 0.28 10.29 14.48
C SER A 112 -0.63 9.04 14.54
N LEU A 113 -0.70 8.26 13.45
CA LEU A 113 -1.59 7.10 13.33
C LEU A 113 -1.01 5.84 14.00
N GLN A 114 -0.89 5.87 15.33
CA GLN A 114 -0.28 4.78 16.12
C GLN A 114 -1.03 3.44 16.01
N MET A 115 -2.31 3.49 15.65
CA MET A 115 -3.18 2.32 15.54
C MET A 115 -3.31 1.79 14.10
N LEU A 116 -2.61 2.41 13.14
CA LEU A 116 -2.74 2.07 11.73
C LEU A 116 -2.26 0.65 11.46
N VAL A 117 -3.11 -0.13 10.80
CA VAL A 117 -2.86 -1.50 10.37
C VAL A 117 -2.64 -1.55 8.87
N LEU A 118 -3.46 -0.82 8.12
CA LEU A 118 -3.40 -0.76 6.66
C LEU A 118 -3.43 0.69 6.20
N LEU A 119 -2.43 1.04 5.39
CA LEU A 119 -2.38 2.29 4.64
C LEU A 119 -2.19 1.97 3.16
N ASP A 120 -3.16 2.36 2.35
CA ASP A 120 -3.05 2.31 0.90
C ASP A 120 -3.27 3.70 0.29
N LEU A 121 -2.19 4.25 -0.25
CA LEU A 121 -2.16 5.51 -1.01
C LEU A 121 -1.73 5.25 -2.47
N SER A 122 -1.78 4.00 -2.94
CA SER A 122 -1.28 3.63 -4.26
C SER A 122 -2.06 4.29 -5.39
N ASN A 123 -1.44 4.39 -6.57
CA ASN A 123 -2.02 4.96 -7.79
C ASN A 123 -2.61 6.36 -7.58
N ASN A 124 -1.79 7.28 -7.09
CA ASN A 124 -2.13 8.68 -6.90
C ASN A 124 -1.09 9.59 -7.60
N GLU A 125 -1.15 10.90 -7.35
CA GLU A 125 -0.20 11.90 -7.85
C GLU A 125 0.70 12.46 -6.73
N LEU A 126 0.88 11.71 -5.64
CA LEU A 126 1.67 12.14 -4.49
C LEU A 126 3.14 12.27 -4.87
N SER A 127 3.81 13.25 -4.27
CA SER A 127 5.17 13.67 -4.61
C SER A 127 5.98 13.98 -3.34
N GLY A 128 7.24 14.36 -3.50
CA GLY A 128 8.12 14.58 -2.34
C GLY A 128 8.59 13.26 -1.72
N ARG A 129 9.01 13.32 -0.47
CA ARG A 129 9.64 12.18 0.23
C ARG A 129 8.61 11.38 1.01
N ILE A 130 8.94 10.12 1.28
CA ILE A 130 8.25 9.33 2.31
C ILE A 130 8.68 9.91 3.68
N PRO A 131 7.74 10.35 4.54
CA PRO A 131 8.07 10.87 5.87
C PRO A 131 8.81 9.83 6.72
N SER A 132 9.95 10.20 7.28
CA SER A 132 10.73 9.33 8.18
C SER A 132 9.98 9.02 9.48
N CYS A 133 9.11 9.94 9.93
CA CYS A 133 8.33 9.80 11.16
C CYS A 133 7.20 8.75 11.09
N ILE A 134 6.99 8.10 9.94
CA ILE A 134 6.12 6.91 9.86
C ILE A 134 6.57 5.85 10.87
N VAL A 135 7.81 5.95 11.35
CA VAL A 135 8.23 5.33 12.60
C VAL A 135 8.72 6.40 13.59
N ASP A 136 8.17 6.30 14.79
CA ASP A 136 8.44 7.08 16.00
C ASP A 136 9.92 7.47 16.19
N ASP A 137 10.14 8.78 16.32
CA ASP A 137 11.41 9.44 16.69
C ASP A 137 11.58 9.47 18.23
N SER A 138 11.08 8.45 18.93
CA SER A 138 11.29 8.38 20.37
C SER A 138 12.76 8.06 20.65
N GLU A 139 13.41 8.91 21.45
CA GLU A 139 14.81 8.74 21.89
C GLU A 139 15.09 7.34 22.46
N GLU A 140 14.07 6.60 22.91
CA GLU A 140 14.16 5.19 23.34
C GLU A 140 14.67 4.25 22.23
N LEU A 141 14.27 4.44 20.96
CA LEU A 141 14.75 3.60 19.86
C LEU A 141 16.19 3.94 19.45
N SER A 142 16.62 5.19 19.67
CA SER A 142 18.02 5.61 19.42
C SER A 142 19.01 4.96 20.41
N LEU A 143 18.55 4.65 21.62
CA LEU A 143 19.30 3.86 22.61
C LEU A 143 19.31 2.36 22.27
N PHE A 144 18.26 1.86 21.60
CA PHE A 144 18.13 0.48 21.14
C PHE A 144 19.15 0.09 20.07
N ILE A 145 19.45 0.98 19.10
CA ILE A 145 20.49 0.74 18.07
C ILE A 145 21.89 0.58 18.69
N LYS A 146 22.12 1.07 19.92
CA LYS A 146 23.42 1.00 20.61
C LYS A 146 23.62 -0.20 21.54
N GLY A 147 22.69 -1.15 21.64
CA GLY A 147 23.00 -2.50 22.11
C GLY A 147 22.23 -2.99 23.34
N GLY A 148 20.96 -3.34 23.18
CA GLY A 148 20.23 -4.11 24.18
C GLY A 148 19.06 -4.89 23.62
N MET A 149 19.07 -6.22 23.79
CA MET A 149 17.88 -7.06 23.63
C MET A 149 16.87 -6.71 24.72
N LEU A 150 15.78 -6.03 24.36
CA LEU A 150 14.59 -5.97 25.20
C LEU A 150 13.49 -6.79 24.54
N ASN A 151 12.95 -7.74 25.32
CA ASN A 151 11.71 -8.43 25.00
C ASN A 151 10.59 -7.41 24.94
N TYR A 152 10.22 -6.98 23.74
CA TYR A 152 8.98 -6.26 23.53
C TYR A 152 7.83 -7.21 23.85
N THR A 153 7.07 -6.87 24.89
CA THR A 153 5.72 -7.39 25.01
C THR A 153 4.87 -6.76 23.90
N SER A 154 3.98 -7.57 23.33
CA SER A 154 3.11 -7.35 22.17
C SER A 154 2.31 -6.03 22.08
N SER A 155 2.46 -5.09 23.00
CA SER A 155 1.53 -3.97 23.19
C SER A 155 1.96 -2.63 22.57
N ASN A 156 3.23 -2.45 22.16
CA ASN A 156 3.78 -1.12 21.82
C ASN A 156 4.55 -1.03 20.48
N VAL A 157 4.39 -1.98 19.55
CA VAL A 157 4.99 -1.87 18.22
C VAL A 157 3.97 -1.25 17.25
N PRO A 158 4.34 -0.27 16.40
CA PRO A 158 3.44 0.26 15.38
C PRO A 158 2.81 -0.88 14.57
N TYR A 159 1.48 -0.84 14.47
CA TYR A 159 0.65 -1.96 14.00
C TYR A 159 0.60 -2.11 12.47
N VAL A 160 1.35 -1.30 11.71
CA VAL A 160 1.25 -1.29 10.25
C VAL A 160 1.67 -2.66 9.71
N ARG A 161 0.71 -3.37 9.14
CA ARG A 161 0.89 -4.68 8.49
C ARG A 161 1.01 -4.53 6.99
N PHE A 162 0.35 -3.53 6.41
CA PHE A 162 0.40 -3.28 4.97
C PHE A 162 0.59 -1.79 4.68
N MET A 163 1.55 -1.51 3.82
CA MET A 163 1.82 -0.16 3.30
C MET A 163 1.95 -0.20 1.78
N GLY A 164 0.94 0.35 1.10
CA GLY A 164 0.91 0.52 -0.35
C GLY A 164 1.11 1.98 -0.72
N LEU A 165 2.22 2.30 -1.37
CA LEU A 165 2.56 3.64 -1.88
C LEU A 165 2.88 3.63 -3.39
N SER A 166 2.60 2.53 -4.07
CA SER A 166 3.01 2.33 -5.45
C SER A 166 2.29 3.25 -6.44
N GLY A 167 2.88 3.47 -7.62
CA GLY A 167 2.22 4.24 -8.67
C GLY A 167 2.02 5.72 -8.33
N ASN A 168 3.00 6.34 -7.70
CA ASN A 168 3.01 7.77 -7.34
C ASN A 168 4.23 8.47 -7.98
N LYS A 169 4.50 9.72 -7.58
CA LYS A 169 5.65 10.54 -7.98
C LYS A 169 6.62 10.75 -6.80
N LEU A 170 6.67 9.81 -5.85
CA LEU A 170 7.51 9.91 -4.65
C LEU A 170 8.99 9.86 -5.04
N SER A 171 9.83 10.63 -4.35
CA SER A 171 11.25 10.78 -4.65
C SER A 171 12.11 10.90 -3.39
N GLY A 172 13.42 10.83 -3.54
CA GLY A 172 14.36 10.74 -2.42
C GLY A 172 14.62 9.29 -2.01
N GLU A 173 15.30 9.09 -0.89
CA GLU A 173 15.68 7.77 -0.41
C GLU A 173 14.54 7.08 0.34
N ILE A 174 14.60 5.75 0.43
CA ILE A 174 13.73 4.98 1.33
C ILE A 174 14.19 5.28 2.78
N PRO A 175 13.32 5.82 3.65
CA PRO A 175 13.69 6.10 5.04
C PRO A 175 14.12 4.82 5.76
N VAL A 176 15.26 4.87 6.46
CA VAL A 176 15.77 3.73 7.24
C VAL A 176 14.83 3.38 8.39
N GLU A 177 14.09 4.37 8.86
CA GLU A 177 13.06 4.27 9.89
C GLU A 177 11.99 3.26 9.50
N LEU A 178 11.62 3.16 8.21
CA LEU A 178 10.63 2.19 7.72
C LEU A 178 11.05 0.74 8.02
N MET A 179 12.36 0.46 8.13
CA MET A 179 12.90 -0.86 8.43
C MET A 179 12.68 -1.31 9.89
N SER A 180 12.10 -0.46 10.72
CA SER A 180 11.75 -0.78 12.11
C SER A 180 10.29 -1.22 12.28
N LEU A 181 9.49 -1.23 11.20
CA LEU A 181 8.16 -1.83 11.16
C LEU A 181 8.25 -3.37 11.16
N VAL A 182 8.79 -3.96 12.22
CA VAL A 182 9.04 -5.42 12.31
C VAL A 182 7.79 -6.29 12.15
N GLY A 183 6.60 -5.71 12.30
CA GLY A 183 5.32 -6.38 12.06
C GLY A 183 4.79 -6.26 10.64
N LEU A 184 5.51 -5.61 9.72
CA LEU A 184 5.05 -5.38 8.34
C LEU A 184 4.99 -6.70 7.56
N LEU A 185 3.84 -6.99 6.96
CA LEU A 185 3.61 -8.16 6.11
C LEU A 185 3.77 -7.81 4.62
N GLY A 186 3.37 -6.60 4.23
CA GLY A 186 3.42 -6.15 2.83
C GLY A 186 3.92 -4.72 2.71
N LEU A 187 4.91 -4.52 1.83
CA LEU A 187 5.43 -3.21 1.45
C LEU A 187 5.49 -3.11 -0.08
N ASP A 188 4.70 -2.19 -0.65
CA ASP A 188 4.76 -1.87 -2.08
C ASP A 188 5.11 -0.40 -2.28
N LEU A 189 6.35 -0.15 -2.71
CA LEU A 189 6.87 1.17 -3.09
C LEU A 189 7.10 1.27 -4.61
N SER A 190 6.61 0.31 -5.38
CA SER A 190 6.92 0.20 -6.80
C SER A 190 6.38 1.37 -7.62
N ARG A 191 6.93 1.61 -8.82
CA ARG A 191 6.46 2.66 -9.75
C ARG A 191 6.48 4.05 -9.11
N ASN A 192 7.64 4.46 -8.62
CA ASN A 192 7.92 5.79 -8.08
C ASN A 192 9.27 6.31 -8.63
N HIS A 193 9.78 7.42 -8.08
CA HIS A 193 11.09 8.02 -8.38
C HIS A 193 12.04 7.91 -7.18
N LEU A 194 11.92 6.86 -6.37
CA LEU A 194 12.78 6.65 -5.19
C LEU A 194 14.21 6.35 -5.65
N SER A 195 15.19 6.96 -5.00
CA SER A 195 16.60 6.86 -5.37
C SER A 195 17.46 6.48 -4.16
N GLY A 196 18.79 6.47 -4.33
CA GLY A 196 19.70 6.01 -3.29
C GLY A 196 19.78 4.49 -3.20
N ARG A 197 20.11 3.97 -2.01
CA ARG A 197 20.31 2.52 -1.77
C ARG A 197 19.12 1.94 -1.01
N ILE A 198 18.93 0.64 -1.13
CA ILE A 198 18.05 -0.10 -0.21
C ILE A 198 18.71 -0.08 1.18
N PRO A 199 18.01 0.32 2.26
CA PRO A 199 18.58 0.32 3.61
C PRO A 199 19.13 -1.05 4.01
N GLU A 200 20.34 -1.09 4.58
CA GLU A 200 21.01 -2.35 4.95
C GLU A 200 20.20 -3.18 5.96
N ASN A 201 19.38 -2.51 6.77
CA ASN A 201 18.55 -3.09 7.80
C ASN A 201 17.21 -3.64 7.28
N ILE A 202 17.00 -3.74 5.96
CA ILE A 202 15.75 -4.29 5.40
C ILE A 202 15.45 -5.73 5.87
N GLY A 203 16.50 -6.48 6.24
CA GLY A 203 16.36 -7.80 6.86
C GLY A 203 15.71 -7.80 8.25
N ASN A 204 15.52 -6.64 8.89
CA ASN A 204 14.80 -6.52 10.16
C ASN A 204 13.28 -6.74 10.01
N LEU A 205 12.75 -6.58 8.79
CA LEU A 205 11.34 -6.83 8.47
C LEU A 205 11.08 -8.34 8.36
N ASN A 206 11.25 -9.06 9.46
CA ASN A 206 11.25 -10.52 9.51
C ASN A 206 9.88 -11.18 9.30
N GLN A 207 8.79 -10.40 9.35
CA GLN A 207 7.43 -10.85 9.03
C GLN A 207 7.02 -10.53 7.57
N LEU A 208 7.89 -9.90 6.79
CA LEU A 208 7.55 -9.44 5.45
C LEU A 208 7.33 -10.61 4.49
N GLU A 209 6.12 -10.73 3.97
CA GLU A 209 5.72 -11.75 3.00
C GLU A 209 5.79 -11.23 1.57
N SER A 210 5.59 -9.92 1.38
CA SER A 210 5.61 -9.27 0.07
C SER A 210 6.39 -7.95 0.11
N LEU A 211 7.36 -7.82 -0.80
CA LEU A 211 8.15 -6.62 -1.01
C LEU A 211 8.24 -6.29 -2.50
N ASP A 212 7.72 -5.14 -2.91
CA ASP A 212 7.90 -4.62 -4.26
C ASP A 212 8.53 -3.23 -4.24
N LEU A 213 9.76 -3.14 -4.73
CA LEU A 213 10.52 -1.90 -4.92
C LEU A 213 10.75 -1.60 -6.40
N SER A 214 10.13 -2.35 -7.30
CA SER A 214 10.40 -2.31 -8.74
C SER A 214 10.00 -0.96 -9.37
N LYS A 215 10.60 -0.62 -10.52
CA LYS A 215 10.30 0.63 -11.25
C LYS A 215 10.51 1.88 -10.38
N ASN A 216 11.72 1.99 -9.84
CA ASN A 216 12.25 3.15 -9.13
C ASN A 216 13.66 3.47 -9.67
N ASP A 217 14.29 4.52 -9.16
CA ASP A 217 15.65 4.96 -9.48
C ASP A 217 16.69 4.48 -8.42
N LEU A 218 16.41 3.35 -7.77
CA LEU A 218 17.27 2.75 -6.74
C LEU A 218 18.59 2.22 -7.35
N SER A 219 19.67 2.30 -6.58
CA SER A 219 21.03 1.97 -7.01
C SER A 219 21.85 1.33 -5.89
N GLY A 220 23.03 0.79 -6.24
CA GLY A 220 23.90 0.09 -5.30
C GLY A 220 23.55 -1.39 -5.13
N PRO A 221 24.28 -2.11 -4.25
CA PRO A 221 24.07 -3.53 -4.04
C PRO A 221 22.78 -3.81 -3.27
N ILE A 222 22.17 -4.97 -3.52
CA ILE A 222 21.12 -5.51 -2.65
C ILE A 222 21.78 -5.86 -1.30
N PRO A 223 21.24 -5.38 -0.16
CA PRO A 223 21.79 -5.70 1.15
C PRO A 223 21.86 -7.21 1.38
N GLN A 224 23.03 -7.70 1.76
CA GLN A 224 23.18 -9.08 2.19
C GLN A 224 22.88 -9.17 3.69
N ASN A 225 21.99 -10.07 4.07
CA ASN A 225 21.76 -10.36 5.47
C ASN A 225 23.01 -11.08 6.03
N LYS A 226 23.54 -10.64 7.18
CA LYS A 226 24.70 -11.25 7.85
C LYS A 226 24.44 -12.69 8.37
N SER A 227 23.31 -13.29 8.01
CA SER A 227 22.89 -14.63 8.41
C SER A 227 23.14 -15.72 7.37
N CYS A 228 23.62 -15.37 6.16
CA CYS A 228 24.24 -16.37 5.31
C CYS A 228 25.65 -16.58 5.85
N PRO A 229 25.98 -17.73 6.48
CA PRO A 229 27.37 -18.00 6.83
C PRO A 229 28.17 -17.97 5.54
N ASP A 230 29.18 -17.10 5.51
CA ASP A 230 30.21 -17.16 4.49
C ASP A 230 30.72 -18.62 4.45
N GLU A 231 30.55 -19.28 3.31
CA GLU A 231 31.46 -20.36 2.94
C GLU A 231 32.82 -19.71 2.69
N SER A 232 33.54 -19.43 3.77
CA SER A 232 34.94 -19.06 3.69
C SER A 232 35.77 -20.29 3.35
N ASP A 233 36.64 -20.08 2.36
CA ASP A 233 37.91 -20.75 2.14
C ASP A 233 37.90 -22.19 1.62
N GLY A 234 37.77 -22.29 0.30
CA GLY A 234 38.31 -23.39 -0.50
C GLY A 234 39.30 -22.90 -1.57
N LYS A 235 40.49 -22.43 -1.18
CA LYS A 235 41.62 -22.30 -2.11
C LYS A 235 41.99 -23.69 -2.65
N SER A 236 41.90 -23.88 -3.97
CA SER A 236 42.81 -24.78 -4.67
C SER A 236 43.12 -24.23 -6.07
N ASN A 237 44.42 -24.21 -6.38
CA ASN A 237 45.00 -23.77 -7.63
C ASN A 237 44.85 -24.82 -8.74
N ALA A 238 45.00 -24.32 -9.96
CA ALA A 238 45.52 -24.95 -11.17
C ALA A 238 44.55 -25.78 -12.04
N GLY A 239 44.51 -25.40 -13.33
CA GLY A 239 43.88 -26.18 -14.38
C GLY A 239 43.47 -25.35 -15.59
N GLU A 240 44.45 -24.81 -16.32
CA GLU A 240 44.26 -24.30 -17.67
C GLU A 240 43.82 -25.47 -18.57
N SER A 241 42.61 -25.40 -19.13
CA SER A 241 42.22 -26.23 -20.28
C SER A 241 41.20 -25.47 -21.11
N SER A 242 41.61 -25.20 -22.35
CA SER A 242 40.82 -24.66 -23.43
C SER A 242 39.87 -25.75 -23.94
N ASP A 243 38.56 -25.52 -23.88
CA ASP A 243 37.61 -26.25 -24.71
C ASP A 243 36.54 -25.27 -25.25
N HIS A 244 36.34 -25.36 -26.56
CA HIS A 244 35.36 -24.63 -27.35
C HIS A 244 33.92 -24.93 -26.89
N GLU A 245 33.15 -23.89 -26.54
CA GLU A 245 31.67 -23.96 -26.46
C GLU A 245 31.02 -22.94 -27.42
N ASP A 246 31.21 -23.15 -28.73
CA ASP A 246 30.33 -22.57 -29.75
C ASP A 246 29.04 -23.39 -29.80
N GLY A 247 28.00 -22.96 -29.09
CA GLY A 247 26.68 -23.60 -29.20
C GLY A 247 25.60 -23.17 -28.22
N LYS A 248 25.94 -22.55 -27.08
CA LYS A 248 24.94 -22.21 -26.04
C LYS A 248 24.26 -20.85 -26.23
N GLU A 249 24.89 -19.89 -26.92
CA GLU A 249 24.26 -18.58 -27.18
C GLU A 249 23.06 -18.68 -28.14
N SER A 250 23.09 -19.62 -29.10
CA SER A 250 22.04 -19.72 -30.13
C SER A 250 20.71 -20.21 -29.56
N TYR A 251 20.72 -21.15 -28.60
CA TYR A 251 19.50 -21.71 -28.01
C TYR A 251 18.74 -20.68 -27.14
N PHE A 252 19.44 -19.81 -26.43
CA PHE A 252 18.81 -18.80 -25.59
C PHE A 252 18.05 -17.76 -26.44
N TYR A 253 18.64 -17.30 -27.55
CA TYR A 253 17.97 -16.35 -28.44
C TYR A 253 16.68 -16.89 -29.08
N TRP A 254 16.69 -18.13 -29.57
CA TRP A 254 15.48 -18.74 -30.15
C TRP A 254 14.41 -19.06 -29.11
N PHE A 255 14.79 -19.32 -27.86
CA PHE A 255 13.85 -19.50 -26.74
C PHE A 255 13.07 -18.20 -26.45
N TYR A 256 13.76 -17.06 -26.31
CA TYR A 256 13.10 -15.77 -26.07
C TYR A 256 12.41 -15.19 -27.30
N ALA A 257 12.92 -15.46 -28.51
CA ALA A 257 12.29 -15.05 -29.77
C ALA A 257 10.91 -15.71 -29.98
N GLY A 258 10.66 -16.89 -29.40
CA GLY A 258 9.34 -17.54 -29.41
C GLY A 258 8.42 -17.13 -28.26
N LEU A 259 8.97 -16.99 -27.05
CA LEU A 259 8.19 -16.70 -25.83
C LEU A 259 7.71 -15.25 -25.75
N GLY A 260 8.54 -14.29 -26.16
CA GLY A 260 8.21 -12.86 -26.08
C GLY A 260 6.95 -12.49 -26.89
N PRO A 261 6.87 -12.85 -28.18
CA PRO A 261 5.69 -12.57 -29.00
C PRO A 261 4.45 -13.34 -28.54
N GLY A 262 4.61 -14.61 -28.14
CA GLY A 262 3.51 -15.43 -27.64
C GLY A 262 2.89 -14.87 -26.35
N PHE A 263 3.73 -14.40 -25.42
CA PHE A 263 3.28 -13.73 -24.21
C PHE A 263 2.55 -12.41 -24.54
N GLY A 264 3.10 -11.61 -25.46
CA GLY A 264 2.47 -10.36 -25.90
C GLY A 264 1.08 -10.58 -26.50
N VAL A 265 0.93 -11.57 -27.40
CA VAL A 265 -0.36 -11.91 -28.01
C VAL A 265 -1.34 -12.50 -26.98
N GLY A 266 -0.87 -13.36 -26.07
CA GLY A 266 -1.69 -13.93 -25.00
C GLY A 266 -2.20 -12.86 -24.02
N LEU A 267 -1.32 -11.94 -23.63
CA LEU A 267 -1.67 -10.83 -22.75
C LEU A 267 -2.65 -9.85 -23.42
N LEU A 268 -2.41 -9.51 -24.69
CA LEU A 268 -3.33 -8.67 -25.47
C LEU A 268 -4.69 -9.35 -25.67
N GLY A 269 -4.71 -10.67 -25.91
CA GLY A 269 -5.93 -11.46 -25.99
C GLY A 269 -6.72 -11.42 -24.69
N PHE A 270 -6.03 -11.61 -23.55
CA PHE A 270 -6.63 -11.52 -22.22
C PHE A 270 -7.25 -10.14 -21.94
N PHE A 271 -6.50 -9.06 -22.18
CA PHE A 271 -7.02 -7.70 -21.99
C PHE A 271 -8.15 -7.36 -22.97
N SER A 272 -8.08 -7.83 -24.21
CA SER A 272 -9.16 -7.66 -25.20
C SER A 272 -10.46 -8.30 -24.70
N VAL A 273 -10.39 -9.52 -24.17
CA VAL A 273 -11.57 -10.21 -23.62
C VAL A 273 -12.17 -9.45 -22.43
N LEU A 274 -11.34 -8.90 -21.54
CA LEU A 274 -11.79 -8.07 -20.42
C LEU A 274 -12.45 -6.75 -20.87
N CYS A 275 -11.99 -6.13 -21.96
CA CYS A 275 -12.59 -4.92 -22.51
C CYS A 275 -13.96 -5.16 -23.16
N PHE A 276 -14.17 -6.32 -23.82
CA PHE A 276 -15.40 -6.59 -24.57
C PHE A 276 -16.54 -7.16 -23.72
N LYS A 277 -16.26 -7.83 -22.61
CA LYS A 277 -17.28 -8.48 -21.77
C LYS A 277 -17.31 -7.86 -20.37
N LYS A 278 -18.25 -6.94 -20.16
CA LYS A 278 -18.51 -6.31 -18.84
C LYS A 278 -18.62 -7.35 -17.70
N SER A 279 -19.33 -8.45 -17.91
CA SER A 279 -19.48 -9.50 -16.88
C SER A 279 -18.17 -10.20 -16.51
N TRP A 280 -17.25 -10.39 -17.47
CA TRP A 280 -15.96 -11.04 -17.21
C TRP A 280 -15.00 -10.07 -16.54
N ARG A 281 -15.08 -8.79 -16.92
CA ARG A 281 -14.41 -7.69 -16.21
C ARG A 281 -14.81 -7.67 -14.74
N TYR A 282 -16.11 -7.65 -14.44
CA TYR A 282 -16.60 -7.68 -13.05
C TYR A 282 -16.23 -8.98 -12.33
N ALA A 283 -16.25 -10.14 -13.00
CA ALA A 283 -15.83 -11.40 -12.38
C ALA A 283 -14.32 -11.44 -12.08
N TYR A 284 -13.49 -10.92 -12.98
CA TYR A 284 -12.03 -10.85 -12.78
C TYR A 284 -11.65 -9.83 -11.71
N PHE A 285 -12.22 -8.62 -11.75
CA PHE A 285 -12.00 -7.64 -10.69
C PHE A 285 -12.64 -8.07 -9.37
N GLY A 286 -13.78 -8.76 -9.38
CA GLY A 286 -14.35 -9.38 -8.19
C GLY A 286 -13.53 -10.57 -7.67
N PHE A 287 -12.79 -11.27 -8.53
CA PHE A 287 -11.81 -12.26 -8.12
C PHE A 287 -10.58 -11.61 -7.49
N LEU A 288 -10.04 -10.54 -8.09
CA LEU A 288 -8.97 -9.75 -7.49
C LEU A 288 -9.41 -9.15 -6.15
N GLU A 289 -10.61 -8.59 -6.10
CA GLU A 289 -11.25 -8.09 -4.88
C GLU A 289 -11.46 -9.23 -3.88
N ASN A 290 -11.77 -10.45 -4.30
CA ASN A 290 -11.81 -11.62 -3.40
C ASN A 290 -10.43 -12.05 -2.92
N LEU A 291 -9.39 -11.91 -3.74
CA LEU A 291 -8.00 -12.16 -3.36
C LEU A 291 -7.55 -11.13 -2.33
N PHE A 292 -7.81 -9.85 -2.59
CA PHE A 292 -7.64 -8.77 -1.63
C PHE A 292 -8.52 -8.97 -0.40
N ASN A 293 -9.76 -9.45 -0.55
CA ASN A 293 -10.66 -9.75 0.57
C ASN A 293 -10.12 -10.90 1.42
N LYS A 294 -9.37 -11.84 0.83
CA LYS A 294 -8.73 -12.91 1.58
C LYS A 294 -7.56 -12.37 2.41
N VAL A 295 -6.72 -11.53 1.81
CA VAL A 295 -5.71 -10.74 2.54
C VAL A 295 -6.37 -9.88 3.62
N TRP A 296 -7.51 -9.27 3.32
CA TRP A 296 -8.33 -8.49 4.25
C TRP A 296 -8.91 -9.33 5.38
N VAL A 297 -9.35 -10.56 5.13
CA VAL A 297 -9.86 -11.47 6.16
C VAL A 297 -8.72 -11.89 7.08
N ASP A 298 -7.53 -12.14 6.53
CA ASP A 298 -6.34 -12.42 7.33
C ASP A 298 -5.95 -11.19 8.18
N ILE A 299 -6.09 -9.97 7.64
CA ILE A 299 -5.96 -8.72 8.40
C ILE A 299 -7.10 -8.56 9.43
N ALA A 300 -8.34 -8.89 9.09
CA ALA A 300 -9.52 -8.71 9.95
C ALA A 300 -9.55 -9.68 11.13
N LEU A 301 -9.06 -10.91 10.95
CA LEU A 301 -8.88 -11.89 12.04
C LEU A 301 -7.81 -11.44 13.06
N LEU A 302 -6.99 -10.45 12.72
CA LEU A 302 -5.99 -9.83 13.61
C LEU A 302 -6.49 -8.51 14.23
N ILE A 303 -7.70 -8.06 13.86
CA ILE A 303 -8.33 -6.81 14.31
C ILE A 303 -9.27 -7.01 15.52
N GLU A 304 -9.79 -8.22 15.75
CA GLU A 304 -10.51 -8.65 16.97
C GLU A 304 -9.56 -8.93 18.15
#